data_AF-R9MFG3-F1
#
_entry.id   AF-R9MFG3-F1
#
_cell.length_a   1.000
_cell.length_b   1.000
_cell.length_c   1.000
_cell.angle_alpha   90.00
_cell.angle_beta   90.00
_cell.angle_gamma   90.00
#
_symmetry.space_group_name_H-M   'P 1'
#
loop_
_entity.id
_entity.type
_entity.pdbx_description
1 polymer ?
#
loop_
_entity_poly.entity_id
_entity_poly.type
_entity_poly.pdbx_seq_one_letter_code
_entity_poly.pdbx_strand_id
1 'polypeptide(L)'
;MQDEFIQLPPIPKDEPGEFVELVWLFAKLRAEERETVLDFVKSAADGAPGRIMVTEYAKILKNISLKASPDIQEFTELTRRLLGHLFAQACDMAATVYLNCIVAGKPVKETSGELALDEDLTRMIAAYYQKKAQK
;
A
#
# COMPACT_ATOMS: atom_id res chain seq x y z
N MET A 1 15.98 36.41 2.36
CA MET A 1 14.98 35.43 1.88
C MET A 1 14.36 34.83 3.12
N GLN A 2 13.05 34.94 3.30
CA GLN A 2 12.36 34.05 4.23
C GLN A 2 12.33 32.71 3.53
N ASP A 3 13.04 31.71 4.06
CA ASP A 3 12.91 30.35 3.59
C ASP A 3 11.48 29.91 3.94
N GLU A 4 10.60 29.85 2.92
CA GLU A 4 9.21 29.41 3.08
C GLU A 4 9.21 27.89 3.29
N PHE A 5 9.32 27.47 4.54
CA PHE A 5 9.23 26.07 4.92
C PHE A 5 7.79 25.58 4.80
N ILE A 6 7.59 24.48 4.08
CA ILE A 6 6.32 23.74 4.10
C ILE A 6 6.27 22.97 5.41
N GLN A 7 5.29 23.27 6.28
CA GLN A 7 4.99 22.42 7.42
C GLN A 7 4.04 21.29 6.98
N LEU A 8 4.49 20.05 7.18
CA LEU A 8 3.64 18.88 7.01
C LEU A 8 2.69 18.74 8.21
N PRO A 9 1.47 18.20 8.01
CA PRO A 9 0.61 17.83 9.13
C PRO A 9 1.30 16.80 10.02
N PRO A 10 0.87 16.64 11.30
CA PRO A 10 1.40 15.60 12.17
C PRO A 10 1.28 14.22 11.51
N ILE A 11 2.42 13.56 11.28
CA ILE A 11 2.49 12.20 10.71
C ILE A 11 2.72 11.21 11.86
N PRO A 12 1.96 10.10 11.93
CA PRO A 12 2.23 9.04 12.90
C PRO A 12 3.67 8.53 12.81
N LYS A 13 4.26 8.22 13.96
CA LYS A 13 5.68 7.84 14.06
C LYS A 13 5.98 6.49 13.38
N ASP A 14 4.98 5.64 13.30
CA ASP A 14 4.98 4.30 12.76
C ASP A 14 4.75 4.25 11.25
N GLU A 15 4.53 5.40 10.59
CA GLU A 15 4.42 5.43 9.13
C GLU A 15 5.73 5.02 8.44
N PRO A 16 5.64 4.29 7.31
CA PRO A 16 6.82 3.97 6.50
C PRO A 16 7.58 5.23 6.07
N GLY A 17 8.91 5.18 6.06
CA GLY A 17 9.74 6.30 5.61
C GLY A 17 9.39 6.73 4.18
N GLU A 18 9.06 5.76 3.32
CA GLU A 18 8.59 6.00 1.96
C GLU A 18 7.28 6.80 1.90
N PHE A 19 6.41 6.68 2.90
CA PHE A 19 5.17 7.49 2.97
C PHE A 19 5.50 8.97 3.25
N VAL A 20 6.38 9.22 4.22
CA VAL A 20 6.84 10.58 4.55
C VAL A 20 7.51 11.23 3.33
N GLU A 21 8.35 10.47 2.64
CA GLU A 21 9.04 10.93 1.44
C GLU A 21 8.08 11.19 0.27
N LEU A 22 7.01 10.38 0.11
CA LEU A 22 5.95 10.64 -0.87
C LEU A 22 5.21 11.94 -0.60
N VAL A 23 4.85 12.21 0.66
CA VAL A 23 4.18 13.46 1.05
C VAL A 23 5.07 14.67 0.77
N TRP A 24 6.37 14.54 1.02
CA TRP A 24 7.35 15.59 0.71
C TRP A 24 7.50 15.84 -0.79
N LEU A 25 7.65 14.79 -1.59
CA LEU A 25 7.73 14.90 -3.05
C LEU A 25 6.45 15.53 -3.62
N PHE A 26 5.29 15.11 -3.12
CA PHE A 26 4.01 15.71 -3.51
C PHE A 26 3.96 17.22 -3.21
N ALA A 27 4.47 17.65 -2.06
CA ALA A 27 4.49 19.07 -1.68
C ALA A 27 5.35 19.93 -2.63
N LYS A 28 6.42 19.35 -3.20
CA LYS A 28 7.32 20.01 -4.15
C LYS A 28 6.77 20.13 -5.58
N LEU A 29 5.83 19.26 -5.97
CA LEU A 29 5.24 19.28 -7.30
C LEU A 29 4.57 20.62 -7.62
N ARG A 30 4.57 21.02 -8.89
CA ARG A 30 3.84 22.21 -9.35
C ARG A 30 2.33 21.99 -9.21
N ALA A 31 1.54 23.06 -9.17
CA ALA A 31 0.09 22.97 -8.97
C ALA A 31 -0.61 22.01 -9.96
N GLU A 32 -0.28 22.13 -11.26
CA GLU A 32 -0.82 21.27 -12.32
C GLU A 32 -0.43 19.78 -12.16
N GLU A 33 0.79 19.54 -11.68
CA GLU A 33 1.32 18.20 -11.40
C GLU A 33 0.66 17.59 -10.16
N ARG A 34 0.41 18.41 -9.12
CA ARG A 34 -0.32 18.00 -7.92
C ARG A 34 -1.76 17.61 -8.24
N GLU A 35 -2.46 18.36 -9.09
CA GLU A 35 -3.81 18.00 -9.54
C GLU A 35 -3.80 16.65 -10.26
N THR A 36 -2.84 16.45 -11.17
CA THR A 36 -2.67 15.17 -11.89
C THR A 36 -2.45 14.00 -10.93
N VAL A 37 -1.59 14.19 -9.91
CA VAL A 37 -1.32 13.15 -8.90
C VAL A 37 -2.50 12.92 -7.96
N LEU A 38 -3.23 13.98 -7.56
CA LEU A 38 -4.42 13.85 -6.73
C LEU A 38 -5.54 13.12 -7.45
N ASP A 39 -5.79 13.44 -8.72
CA ASP A 39 -6.79 12.76 -9.53
C ASP A 39 -6.42 11.29 -9.75
N PHE A 40 -5.12 11.00 -9.87
CA PHE A 40 -4.61 9.62 -9.88
C PHE A 40 -4.96 8.89 -8.57
N VAL A 41 -4.60 9.45 -7.41
CA VAL A 41 -4.86 8.83 -6.09
C VAL A 41 -6.35 8.67 -5.83
N LYS A 42 -7.18 9.62 -6.26
CA LYS A 42 -8.64 9.51 -6.13
C LYS A 42 -9.23 8.45 -7.06
N SER A 43 -8.82 8.41 -8.33
CA SER A 43 -9.28 7.39 -9.28
C SER A 43 -8.91 5.97 -8.83
N ALA A 44 -7.75 5.86 -8.20
CA ALA A 44 -7.31 4.67 -7.49
C ALA A 44 -8.25 4.30 -6.32
N ALA A 45 -8.58 5.26 -5.45
CA ALA A 45 -9.45 5.05 -4.29
C ALA A 45 -10.93 4.79 -4.65
N ASP A 46 -11.44 5.42 -5.71
CA ASP A 46 -12.83 5.32 -6.19
C ASP A 46 -13.11 4.04 -7.00
N GLY A 47 -12.07 3.25 -7.28
CA GLY A 47 -12.22 1.91 -7.84
C GLY A 47 -13.07 1.03 -6.94
N ALA A 48 -14.31 0.74 -7.36
CA ALA A 48 -15.26 -0.12 -6.67
C ALA A 48 -14.56 -1.31 -5.97
N PRO A 49 -14.95 -1.64 -4.71
CA PRO A 49 -14.29 -2.65 -3.91
C PRO A 49 -14.28 -3.98 -4.67
N GLY A 50 -13.16 -4.30 -5.30
CA GLY A 50 -12.94 -5.56 -5.99
C GLY A 50 -12.33 -5.54 -7.39
N ARG A 51 -12.01 -4.41 -8.05
CA ARG A 51 -11.55 -4.50 -9.45
C ARG A 51 -10.43 -3.61 -10.00
N ILE A 52 -9.83 -2.67 -9.29
CA ILE A 52 -8.55 -2.15 -9.80
C ILE A 52 -7.46 -3.16 -9.44
N MET A 53 -7.15 -4.04 -10.39
CA MET A 53 -6.05 -4.97 -10.24
C MET A 53 -4.74 -4.18 -10.13
N VAL A 54 -3.79 -4.70 -9.36
CA VAL A 54 -2.41 -4.17 -9.23
C VAL A 54 -1.78 -3.83 -10.59
N THR A 55 -2.16 -4.57 -11.62
CA THR A 55 -1.73 -4.38 -13.02
C THR A 55 -2.28 -3.11 -13.66
N GLU A 56 -3.48 -2.67 -13.28
CA GLU A 56 -4.12 -1.45 -13.75
C GLU A 56 -3.50 -0.22 -13.08
N TYR A 57 -3.25 -0.31 -11.76
CA TYR A 57 -2.40 0.65 -11.04
C TYR A 57 -1.02 0.81 -11.68
N ALA A 58 -0.34 -0.31 -11.96
CA ALA A 58 0.99 -0.30 -12.57
C ALA A 58 0.98 0.33 -13.98
N LYS A 59 -0.08 0.09 -14.77
CA LYS A 59 -0.27 0.72 -16.09
C LYS A 59 -0.48 2.23 -15.97
N ILE A 60 -1.30 2.67 -15.02
CA ILE A 60 -1.57 4.10 -14.82
C ILE A 60 -0.30 4.82 -14.34
N LEU A 61 0.43 4.25 -13.37
CA LEU A 61 1.74 4.76 -12.92
C LEU A 61 2.75 4.85 -14.08
N LYS A 62 2.80 3.83 -14.94
CA LYS A 62 3.66 3.84 -16.13
C LYS A 62 3.29 4.95 -17.11
N ASN A 63 2.00 5.18 -17.33
CA ASN A 63 1.51 6.22 -18.25
C ASN A 63 1.81 7.65 -17.74
N ILE A 64 1.73 7.87 -16.42
CA ILE A 64 2.12 9.12 -15.79
C ILE A 64 3.63 9.35 -15.97
N SER A 65 4.45 8.36 -15.61
CA SER A 65 5.92 8.46 -15.71
C SER A 65 6.44 8.78 -17.12
N LEU A 66 5.79 8.27 -18.18
CA LEU A 66 6.21 8.46 -19.58
C LEU A 66 6.08 9.90 -20.10
N LYS A 67 5.29 10.76 -19.43
CA LYS A 67 5.02 12.14 -19.87
C LYS A 67 5.51 13.20 -18.89
N ALA A 68 6.25 12.80 -17.87
CA ALA A 68 6.35 13.61 -16.66
C ALA A 68 7.76 14.11 -16.34
N SER A 69 7.78 15.19 -15.55
CA SER A 69 8.98 15.81 -15.01
C SER A 69 9.78 14.85 -14.13
N PRO A 70 11.08 15.13 -13.87
CA PRO A 70 11.89 14.32 -12.95
C PRO A 70 11.22 14.09 -11.58
N ASP A 71 10.56 15.12 -11.04
CA ASP A 71 9.89 15.04 -9.73
C ASP A 71 8.69 14.06 -9.74
N ILE A 72 7.92 14.02 -10.83
CA ILE A 72 6.84 13.03 -10.99
C ILE A 72 7.40 11.63 -11.22
N GLN A 73 8.54 11.49 -11.92
CA GLN A 73 9.18 10.19 -12.09
C GLN A 73 9.64 9.63 -10.74
N GLU A 74 10.24 10.47 -9.90
CA GLU A 74 10.65 10.12 -8.54
C GLU A 74 9.44 9.74 -7.68
N PHE A 75 8.36 10.54 -7.73
CA PHE A 75 7.10 10.22 -7.04
C PHE A 75 6.52 8.87 -7.48
N THR A 76 6.53 8.60 -8.78
CA THR A 76 5.98 7.36 -9.36
C THR A 76 6.81 6.13 -8.95
N GLU A 77 8.14 6.26 -8.94
CA GLU A 77 9.04 5.18 -8.53
C GLU A 77 8.90 4.88 -7.03
N LEU A 78 8.83 5.92 -6.20
CA LEU A 78 8.63 5.75 -4.77
C LEU A 78 7.26 5.11 -4.45
N THR A 79 6.21 5.51 -5.18
CA THR A 79 4.88 4.88 -5.07
C THR A 79 4.94 3.40 -5.44
N ARG A 80 5.66 3.06 -6.52
CA ARG A 80 5.86 1.66 -6.95
C ARG A 80 6.58 0.84 -5.89
N ARG A 81 7.63 1.39 -5.27
CA ARG A 81 8.38 0.73 -4.19
C ARG A 81 7.49 0.51 -2.96
N LEU A 82 6.75 1.52 -2.52
CA LEU A 82 5.83 1.40 -1.39
C LEU A 82 4.77 0.31 -1.63
N LEU A 83 4.13 0.33 -2.80
CA LEU A 83 3.17 -0.72 -3.17
C LEU A 83 3.83 -2.10 -3.19
N GLY A 84 5.03 -2.23 -3.74
CA GLY A 84 5.80 -3.48 -3.74
C GLY A 84 6.07 -4.02 -2.34
N HIS A 85 6.48 -3.16 -1.40
CA HIS A 85 6.66 -3.54 0.01
C HIS A 85 5.35 -4.00 0.66
N LEU A 86 4.26 -3.26 0.46
CA LEU A 86 2.95 -3.62 1.02
C LEU A 86 2.45 -4.97 0.47
N PHE A 87 2.65 -5.24 -0.82
CA PHE A 87 2.30 -6.55 -1.40
C PHE A 87 3.15 -7.68 -0.82
N ALA A 88 4.46 -7.47 -0.66
CA ALA A 88 5.34 -8.47 -0.06
C ALA A 88 4.91 -8.79 1.37
N GLN A 89 4.63 -7.77 2.19
CA GLN A 89 4.15 -7.93 3.56
C GLN A 89 2.79 -8.65 3.62
N ALA A 90 1.85 -8.28 2.75
CA ALA A 90 0.55 -8.94 2.67
C ALA A 90 0.67 -10.42 2.28
N CYS A 91 1.55 -10.75 1.34
CA CYS A 91 1.83 -12.13 0.94
C CYS A 91 2.47 -12.94 2.06
N ASP A 92 3.46 -12.37 2.75
CA ASP A 92 4.15 -13.02 3.86
C ASP A 92 3.20 -13.28 5.04
N MET A 93 2.36 -12.29 5.37
CA MET A 93 1.28 -12.43 6.33
C MET A 93 0.33 -13.57 5.94
N ALA A 94 -0.18 -13.58 4.70
CA ALA A 94 -1.11 -14.59 4.25
C ALA A 94 -0.50 -16.01 4.26
N ALA A 95 0.77 -16.13 3.84
CA ALA A 95 1.51 -17.38 3.88
C ALA A 95 1.71 -17.88 5.32
N THR A 96 2.04 -16.99 6.25
CA THR A 96 2.23 -17.36 7.65
C THR A 96 0.94 -17.81 8.31
N VAL A 97 -0.17 -17.10 8.06
CA VAL A 97 -1.51 -17.53 8.53
C VAL A 97 -1.88 -18.90 7.95
N TYR A 98 -1.60 -19.15 6.67
CA TYR A 98 -1.82 -20.45 6.06
C TYR A 98 -1.01 -21.55 6.75
N LEU A 99 0.30 -21.37 6.90
CA LEU A 99 1.17 -22.36 7.53
C LEU A 99 0.77 -22.64 8.98
N ASN A 100 0.49 -21.60 9.76
CA ASN A 100 0.15 -21.76 11.17
C ASN A 100 -1.26 -22.34 11.35
N CYS A 101 -2.28 -21.72 10.78
CA CYS A 101 -3.68 -22.11 11.04
C CYS A 101 -4.12 -23.35 10.26
N ILE A 102 -3.59 -23.57 9.05
CA ILE A 102 -4.07 -24.64 8.15
C ILE A 102 -3.15 -25.84 8.18
N VAL A 103 -1.83 -25.65 8.06
CA VAL A 103 -0.88 -26.76 7.99
C VAL A 103 -0.54 -27.27 9.39
N ALA A 104 -0.20 -26.38 10.32
CA ALA A 104 0.16 -26.74 11.70
C ALA A 104 -1.05 -26.89 12.64
N GLY A 105 -2.22 -26.40 12.25
CA GLY A 105 -3.44 -26.46 13.06
C GLY A 105 -3.40 -25.58 14.32
N LYS A 106 -2.55 -24.55 14.35
CA LYS A 106 -2.47 -23.60 15.47
C LYS A 106 -3.78 -22.81 15.62
N PRO A 107 -4.19 -22.44 16.84
CA PRO A 107 -5.32 -21.55 17.05
C PRO A 107 -5.11 -20.17 16.41
N VAL A 108 -6.20 -19.59 15.88
CA VAL A 108 -6.19 -18.24 15.29
C VAL A 108 -5.64 -17.19 16.27
N LYS A 109 -6.07 -17.26 17.54
CA LYS A 109 -5.65 -16.33 18.60
C LYS A 109 -4.13 -16.37 18.87
N GLU A 110 -3.52 -17.54 18.77
CA GLU A 110 -2.07 -17.69 18.92
C GLU A 110 -1.35 -17.06 17.72
N THR A 111 -1.82 -17.36 16.51
CA THR A 111 -1.25 -16.84 15.27
C THR A 111 -1.39 -15.32 15.15
N SER A 112 -2.54 -14.76 15.55
CA SER A 112 -2.76 -13.31 15.54
C SER A 112 -1.86 -12.60 16.55
N GLY A 113 -1.61 -13.20 17.71
CA GLY A 113 -0.66 -12.70 18.70
C GLY A 113 0.79 -12.71 18.20
N GLU A 114 1.23 -13.81 17.57
CA GLU A 114 2.57 -13.92 16.98
C GLU A 114 2.82 -12.88 15.88
N LEU A 115 1.80 -12.60 15.06
CA LEU A 115 1.89 -11.66 13.94
C LEU A 115 1.55 -10.21 14.33
N ALA A 116 1.18 -9.94 15.59
CA ALA A 116 0.63 -8.67 16.03
C ALA A 116 -0.53 -8.16 15.12
N LEU A 117 -1.34 -9.10 14.63
CA LEU A 117 -2.48 -8.82 13.77
C LEU A 117 -3.77 -8.79 14.57
N ASP A 118 -4.74 -8.08 14.00
CA ASP A 118 -6.12 -8.20 14.42
C ASP A 118 -6.62 -9.67 14.28
N GLU A 119 -7.33 -10.15 15.29
CA GLU A 119 -7.80 -11.53 15.34
C GLU A 119 -8.86 -11.80 14.26
N ASP A 120 -9.74 -10.82 13.98
CA ASP A 120 -10.77 -10.96 12.96
C ASP A 120 -10.17 -11.01 11.55
N LEU A 121 -9.13 -10.20 11.28
CA LEU A 121 -8.35 -10.27 10.05
C LEU A 121 -7.70 -11.65 9.88
N THR A 122 -7.05 -12.14 10.93
CA THR A 122 -6.41 -13.47 10.94
C THR A 122 -7.44 -14.57 10.68
N ARG A 123 -8.61 -14.48 11.31
CA ARG A 123 -9.73 -15.42 11.14
C ARG A 123 -10.26 -15.41 9.71
N MET A 124 -10.42 -14.23 9.12
CA MET A 124 -10.88 -14.08 7.74
C MET A 124 -9.92 -14.76 6.75
N ILE A 125 -8.60 -14.53 6.89
CA ILE A 125 -7.58 -15.16 6.03
C ILE A 125 -7.60 -16.68 6.20
N ALA A 126 -7.64 -17.18 7.44
CA ALA A 126 -7.71 -18.62 7.70
C ALA A 126 -8.97 -19.26 7.08
N ALA A 127 -10.14 -18.62 7.25
CA ALA A 127 -11.40 -19.10 6.69
C ALA A 127 -11.37 -19.19 5.15
N TYR A 128 -10.69 -18.24 4.48
CA TYR A 128 -10.48 -18.30 3.03
C TYR A 128 -9.76 -19.58 2.61
N TYR A 129 -8.65 -19.92 3.28
CA TYR A 129 -7.87 -21.12 2.95
C TYR A 129 -8.59 -22.42 3.31
N GLN A 130 -9.32 -22.47 4.43
CA GLN A 130 -10.15 -23.63 4.79
C GLN A 130 -11.19 -23.93 3.71
N LYS A 131 -11.88 -22.90 3.21
CA LYS A 131 -12.86 -23.04 2.12
C LYS A 131 -12.22 -23.51 0.82
N LYS A 132 -10.96 -23.14 0.56
CA LYS A 132 -10.21 -23.57 -0.63
C LYS A 132 -9.71 -25.02 -0.52
N ALA A 133 -9.37 -25.48 0.68
CA ALA A 133 -8.91 -26.85 0.91
C ALA A 133 -10.04 -27.90 0.83
N GLN A 134 -11.31 -27.48 0.91
CA GLN A 134 -12.50 -28.33 0.82
C GLN A 134 -13.02 -28.52 -0.62
N LYS A 135 -12.42 -27.84 -1.61
CA LYS A 135 -12.74 -27.99 -3.04
C LYS A 135 -11.70 -28.84 -3.73
#